data_AF-A0A6P0JZ26-F1
#
_entry.id   AF-A0A6P0JZ26-F1
#
_cell.length_a   1.000
_cell.length_b   1.000
_cell.length_c   1.000
_cell.angle_alpha   90.00
_cell.angle_beta   90.00
_cell.angle_gamma   90.00
#
_symmetry.space_group_name_H-M   'P 1'
#
loop_
_entity.id
_entity.type
_entity.pdbx_description
1 polymer ?
#
loop_
_entity_poly.entity_id
_entity_poly.type
_entity_poly.pdbx_seq_one_letter_code
_entity_poly.pdbx_strand_id
1 'polypeptide(L)'
;KGEFEQTAMQEVVDTGEPYKGYQEIGGQTYYSAVYPDKAVAEACISCHNTHPVHQERYPDKQFEMGDVMGGIIINLPVDQT
;
A
#
# COMPACT_ATOMS: atom_id res chain seq x y z
N LYS A 1 1.78 -12.37 3.14
CA LYS A 1 1.35 -11.50 2.04
C LYS A 1 1.20 -12.36 0.80
N GLY A 2 0.13 -12.18 0.04
CA GLY A 2 -0.06 -12.90 -1.23
C GLY A 2 0.99 -12.47 -2.27
N GLU A 3 1.08 -13.20 -3.39
CA GLU A 3 1.90 -12.80 -4.54
C GLU A 3 1.42 -11.45 -5.09
N PHE A 4 0.10 -11.29 -5.26
CA PHE A 4 -0.51 -10.04 -5.70
C PHE A 4 -0.10 -8.85 -4.83
N GLU A 5 -0.18 -8.96 -3.49
CA GLU A 5 0.15 -7.86 -2.58
C GLU A 5 1.63 -7.45 -2.65
N GLN A 6 2.53 -8.40 -2.90
CA GLN A 6 3.96 -8.11 -3.02
C GLN A 6 4.26 -7.36 -4.31
N THR A 7 3.77 -7.88 -5.45
CA THR A 7 3.92 -7.22 -6.74
C THR A 7 3.26 -5.84 -6.74
N ALA A 8 2.02 -5.76 -6.23
CA ALA A 8 1.29 -4.51 -6.15
C ALA A 8 2.04 -3.48 -5.29
N MET A 9 2.59 -3.87 -4.14
CA MET A 9 3.34 -2.91 -3.32
C MET A 9 4.64 -2.44 -3.96
N GLN A 10 5.32 -3.29 -4.72
CA GLN A 10 6.52 -2.87 -5.46
C GLN A 10 6.14 -1.85 -6.53
N GLU A 11 5.13 -2.17 -7.36
CA GLU A 11 4.66 -1.32 -8.46
C GLU A 11 4.17 0.04 -7.97
N VAL A 12 3.36 0.09 -6.89
CA VAL A 12 2.86 1.37 -6.37
C VAL A 12 3.98 2.22 -5.75
N VAL A 13 5.02 1.61 -5.16
CA VAL A 13 6.18 2.34 -4.63
C VAL A 13 7.04 2.89 -5.76
N ASP A 14 7.30 2.09 -6.79
CA ASP A 14 8.18 2.47 -7.90
C ASP A 14 7.53 3.51 -8.83
N THR A 15 6.23 3.38 -9.07
CA THR A 15 5.51 4.22 -10.04
C THR A 15 4.73 5.35 -9.40
N GLY A 16 4.33 5.20 -8.13
CA GLY A 16 3.38 6.08 -7.49
C GLY A 16 1.95 6.00 -8.07
N GLU A 17 1.65 4.99 -8.89
CA GLU A 17 0.35 4.78 -9.52
C GLU A 17 -0.35 3.52 -8.97
N PRO A 18 -1.69 3.42 -9.06
CA PRO A 18 -2.41 2.25 -8.57
C PRO A 18 -2.11 0.98 -9.39
N TYR A 19 -1.84 -0.13 -8.71
CA TYR A 19 -1.73 -1.45 -9.34
C TYR A 19 -3.07 -2.19 -9.25
N LYS A 20 -3.49 -2.84 -10.35
CA LYS A 20 -4.81 -3.47 -10.46
C LYS A 20 -4.70 -4.83 -11.12
N GLY A 21 -5.52 -5.79 -10.70
CA GLY A 21 -5.55 -7.11 -11.30
C GLY A 21 -6.56 -8.03 -10.63
N TYR A 22 -6.65 -9.26 -11.12
CA TYR A 22 -7.48 -10.29 -10.49
C TYR A 22 -6.62 -11.13 -9.54
N GLN A 23 -7.20 -11.55 -8.42
CA GLN A 23 -6.61 -12.54 -7.52
C GLN A 23 -7.70 -13.41 -6.91
N GLU A 24 -7.31 -14.61 -6.49
CA GLU A 24 -8.17 -15.52 -5.74
C GLU A 24 -7.86 -15.40 -4.25
N ILE A 25 -8.88 -15.17 -3.43
CA ILE A 25 -8.77 -15.11 -1.97
C ILE A 25 -9.79 -16.09 -1.40
N GLY A 26 -9.30 -17.19 -0.81
CA GLY A 26 -10.16 -18.20 -0.19
C GLY A 26 -11.15 -18.87 -1.17
N GLY A 27 -10.73 -19.11 -2.43
CA GLY A 27 -11.56 -19.73 -3.46
C GLY A 27 -12.57 -18.80 -4.15
N GLN A 28 -12.60 -17.51 -3.80
CA GLN A 28 -13.39 -16.49 -4.48
C GLN A 28 -12.47 -15.59 -5.31
N THR A 29 -12.85 -15.33 -6.56
CA THR A 29 -12.14 -14.37 -7.42
C THR A 29 -12.53 -12.94 -7.05
N TYR A 30 -11.55 -12.05 -7.00
CA TYR A 30 -11.73 -10.61 -6.78
C TYR A 30 -11.00 -9.81 -7.85
N TYR A 31 -11.63 -8.75 -8.36
CA TYR A 31 -10.91 -7.66 -8.98
C TYR A 31 -10.34 -6.78 -7.87
N SER A 32 -9.02 -6.72 -7.79
CA SER A 32 -8.29 -6.08 -6.71
C SER A 32 -7.46 -4.92 -7.21
N ALA A 33 -7.39 -3.86 -6.41
CA ALA A 33 -6.59 -2.68 -6.71
C ALA A 33 -5.88 -2.19 -5.44
N VAL A 34 -4.59 -1.88 -5.56
CA VAL A 34 -3.80 -1.24 -4.51
C VAL A 34 -3.53 0.20 -4.92
N TYR A 35 -3.94 1.14 -4.08
CA TYR A 35 -3.69 2.57 -4.25
C TYR A 35 -2.57 3.02 -3.31
N PRO A 36 -1.59 3.81 -3.77
CA PRO A 36 -0.51 4.30 -2.93
C PRO A 36 -1.04 5.28 -1.88
N ASP A 37 -0.72 5.03 -0.61
CA ASP A 37 -0.93 5.99 0.48
C ASP A 37 0.26 6.94 0.54
N LYS A 38 0.10 8.11 -0.09
CA LYS A 38 1.17 9.10 -0.23
C LYS A 38 1.18 10.07 0.94
N ALA A 39 2.38 10.52 1.33
CA ALA A 39 2.58 11.61 2.26
C ALA A 39 2.12 12.96 1.64
N VAL A 40 0.81 13.21 1.65
CA VAL A 40 0.19 14.39 1.00
C VAL A 40 0.18 15.65 1.87
N ALA A 41 0.46 15.52 3.16
CA ALA A 41 0.53 16.62 4.12
C ALA A 41 1.75 16.50 5.03
N GLU A 42 2.26 17.62 5.52
CA GLU A 42 3.42 17.66 6.43
C GLU A 42 3.19 16.82 7.70
N ALA A 43 1.96 16.82 8.20
CA ALA A 43 1.56 16.01 9.35
C ALA A 43 1.76 14.49 9.14
N CYS A 44 1.70 14.01 7.88
CA CYS A 44 1.98 12.61 7.55
C CYS A 44 3.42 12.25 7.94
N ILE A 45 4.40 13.02 7.45
CA ILE A 45 5.81 12.71 7.70
C ILE A 45 6.23 13.06 9.12
N SER A 46 5.70 14.15 9.70
CA SER A 46 6.10 14.56 11.05
C SER A 46 5.74 13.51 12.09
N CYS A 47 4.52 12.96 12.01
CA CYS A 47 4.06 11.95 12.95
C CYS A 47 4.70 10.59 12.66
N HIS A 48 4.72 10.14 11.40
CA HIS A 48 5.23 8.81 11.06
C HIS A 48 6.73 8.67 11.35
N ASN A 49 7.54 9.68 11.03
CA ASN A 49 9.00 9.62 11.25
C ASN A 49 9.39 9.64 12.74
N THR A 50 8.54 10.20 13.61
CA THR A 50 8.79 10.26 15.05
C THR A 50 8.03 9.19 15.84
N HIS A 51 7.19 8.39 15.19
CA HIS A 51 6.39 7.40 15.89
C HIS A 51 7.28 6.22 16.35
N PRO A 52 7.26 5.81 17.64
CA PRO A 52 8.15 4.76 18.15
C PRO A 52 8.06 3.44 17.38
N VAL A 53 6.85 3.04 16.98
CA VAL A 53 6.65 1.81 16.18
C VAL A 53 7.35 1.89 14.81
N HIS A 54 7.36 3.06 14.18
CA HIS A 54 8.06 3.25 12.91
C HIS A 54 9.57 3.18 13.12
N GLN A 55 10.09 3.85 14.15
CA GLN A 55 11.52 3.86 14.47
C GLN A 55 12.05 2.48 14.88
N GLU A 56 11.27 1.70 15.63
CA GLU A 56 11.63 0.33 16.00
C GLU A 56 11.67 -0.59 14.77
N ARG A 57 10.68 -0.45 13.88
CA ARG A 57 10.52 -1.33 12.72
C ARG A 57 11.42 -0.95 11.54
N TYR A 58 11.68 0.35 11.37
CA TYR A 58 12.38 0.95 10.24
C TYR A 58 13.31 2.07 10.72
N PRO A 59 14.38 1.77 11.47
CA PRO A 59 15.22 2.78 12.12
C PRO A 59 15.85 3.77 11.14
N ASP A 60 16.16 3.31 9.92
CA ASP A 60 16.82 4.12 8.89
C ASP A 60 15.84 4.73 7.88
N LYS A 61 14.53 4.45 7.99
CA LYS A 61 13.55 4.96 7.03
C LYS A 61 12.99 6.28 7.51
N GLN A 62 13.17 7.33 6.71
CA GLN A 62 12.55 8.63 6.89
C GLN A 62 11.70 8.92 5.66
N PHE A 63 10.42 9.22 5.85
CA PHE A 63 9.53 9.62 4.78
C PHE A 63 9.70 11.09 4.45
N GLU A 64 9.63 11.40 3.16
CA GLU A 64 9.57 12.75 2.60
C GLU A 64 8.18 13.05 2.02
N MET A 65 7.91 14.32 1.74
CA MET A 65 6.65 14.72 1.12
C MET A 65 6.48 14.05 -0.25
N GLY A 66 5.33 13.41 -0.46
CA GLY A 66 5.02 12.66 -1.68
C GLY A 66 5.43 11.19 -1.66
N ASP A 67 6.21 10.75 -0.67
CA ASP A 67 6.59 9.34 -0.54
C ASP A 67 5.37 8.43 -0.38
N VAL A 68 5.48 7.22 -0.93
CA VAL A 68 4.52 6.14 -0.70
C VAL A 68 4.82 5.51 0.66
N MET A 69 3.96 5.77 1.64
CA MET A 69 4.09 5.27 3.01
C MET A 69 3.47 3.87 3.18
N GLY A 70 2.52 3.53 2.30
CA GLY A 70 1.82 2.27 2.33
C GLY A 70 0.87 2.14 1.13
N GLY A 71 -0.14 1.30 1.27
CA GLY A 71 -1.15 1.14 0.23
C GLY A 71 -2.48 0.67 0.80
N ILE A 72 -3.56 1.12 0.15
CA ILE A 72 -4.93 0.69 0.44
C ILE A 72 -5.31 -0.35 -0.61
N ILE A 73 -5.66 -1.55 -0.17
CA ILE A 73 -6.17 -2.61 -1.04
C ILE A 73 -7.70 -2.63 -1.04
N ILE A 74 -8.28 -2.60 -2.23
CA ILE A 74 -9.72 -2.73 -2.46
C ILE A 74 -9.95 -4.01 -3.24
N ASN A 75 -10.76 -4.92 -2.70
CA ASN A 75 -11.13 -6.19 -3.33
C ASN A 75 -12.61 -6.14 -3.69
N LEU A 76 -12.94 -6.25 -4.97
CA LEU A 76 -14.31 -6.29 -5.48
C LEU A 76 -14.63 -7.73 -5.93
N PRO A 77 -15.58 -8.44 -5.29
CA PRO A 77 -15.94 -9.79 -5.71
C PRO A 77 -16.58 -9.75 -7.10
N VAL A 78 -16.16 -10.65 -7.98
CA VAL A 78 -16.62 -10.66 -9.39
C VAL A 78 -17.87 -11.51 -9.61
N ASP A 79 -18.13 -12.46 -8.70
CA ASP A 79 -19.22 -13.44 -8.83
C ASP A 79 -20.40 -13.18 -7.88
N GLN A 80 -20.39 -12.07 -7.14
CA GLN A 80 -21.46 -11.72 -6.20
C GLN A 80 -22.40 -10.68 -6.84
N THR A 81 -23.51 -11.18 -7.42
CA THR A 81 -24.72 -10.40 -7.73
C THR A 81 -25.76 -10.53 -6.65
#